data_AF-A0AAW6EAR7-F1
#
_entry.id   AF-A0AAW6EAR7-F1
#
_cell.length_a   1.000
_cell.length_b   1.000
_cell.length_c   1.000
_cell.angle_alpha   90.00
_cell.angle_beta   90.00
_cell.angle_gamma   90.00
#
_symmetry.space_group_name_H-M   'P 1'
#
loop_
_entity.id
_entity.type
_entity.pdbx_description
1 polymer ?
#
loop_
_entity_poly.entity_id
_entity_poly.type
_entity_poly.pdbx_seq_one_letter_code
_entity_poly.pdbx_strand_id
1 'polypeptide(L)'
;MSATPSHPFYVDKLGWTLARSLKAGDVLVLSNGELVTVEWVQHEILESPIKVYNFEVEDFHTYFVGENGIFVHNGCGDEIAKEPHGNSKDSKKTQHGYEIYDSVTNEPVKTGISGSVLNKDRTSKRANRQVNKLNKAEGSNRYYAVVKETNMPDRRTALEWERNNAMRLHNEGYDLPMHKRPRPWED
;
A
#
# COMPACT_ATOMS: atom_id res chain seq x y z
N MET A 1 19.81 -7.38 10.61
CA MET A 1 18.44 -7.59 10.07
C MET A 1 18.47 -8.72 9.07
N SER A 2 17.33 -9.36 8.80
CA SER A 2 17.23 -10.47 7.83
C SER A 2 16.09 -10.21 6.86
N ALA A 3 16.29 -10.50 5.58
CA ALA A 3 15.30 -10.29 4.52
C ALA A 3 15.38 -11.44 3.51
N THR A 4 14.31 -11.63 2.72
CA THR A 4 14.34 -12.61 1.63
C THR A 4 15.35 -12.19 0.55
N PRO A 5 16.00 -13.12 -0.16
CA PRO A 5 17.04 -12.81 -1.16
C PRO A 5 16.63 -11.78 -2.22
N SER A 6 15.34 -11.72 -2.56
CA SER A 6 14.78 -10.82 -3.58
C SER A 6 14.26 -9.49 -3.03
N HIS A 7 14.46 -9.20 -1.74
CA HIS A 7 14.01 -7.96 -1.14
C HIS A 7 14.93 -6.80 -1.56
N PRO A 8 14.44 -5.65 -2.04
CA PRO A 8 15.28 -4.56 -2.52
C PRO A 8 15.61 -3.57 -1.40
N PHE A 9 16.88 -3.23 -1.29
CA PHE A 9 17.45 -2.19 -0.44
C PHE A 9 17.87 -1.02 -1.31
N TYR A 10 17.72 0.21 -0.81
CA TYR A 10 18.22 1.39 -1.53
C TYR A 10 19.68 1.64 -1.17
N VAL A 11 20.57 1.45 -2.14
CA VAL A 11 22.01 1.71 -2.00
C VAL A 11 22.33 3.07 -2.59
N ASP A 12 23.03 3.92 -1.84
CA ASP A 12 23.48 5.24 -2.29
C ASP A 12 24.28 5.10 -3.60
N LYS A 13 23.96 5.94 -4.59
CA LYS A 13 24.52 5.97 -5.96
C LYS A 13 24.23 4.74 -6.85
N LEU A 14 23.85 3.60 -6.28
CA LEU A 14 23.53 2.38 -7.04
C LEU A 14 22.01 2.15 -7.22
N GLY A 15 21.19 2.74 -6.35
CA GLY A 15 19.74 2.58 -6.39
C GLY A 15 19.26 1.26 -5.80
N TRP A 16 18.11 0.76 -6.28
CA TRP A 16 17.49 -0.46 -5.76
C TRP A 16 18.35 -1.70 -6.02
N THR A 17 18.89 -2.27 -4.96
CA THR A 17 19.77 -3.45 -4.99
C THR A 17 19.14 -4.58 -4.20
N LEU A 18 19.12 -5.79 -4.76
CA LEU A 18 18.57 -6.96 -4.08
C LEU A 18 19.39 -7.35 -2.85
N ALA A 19 18.73 -7.90 -1.83
CA ALA A 19 19.37 -8.40 -0.63
C ALA A 19 20.50 -9.39 -0.95
N ARG A 20 20.28 -10.30 -1.91
CA ARG A 20 21.28 -11.27 -2.38
C ARG A 20 22.50 -10.65 -3.09
N SER A 21 22.38 -9.39 -3.49
CA SER A 21 23.38 -8.66 -4.27
C SER A 21 24.15 -7.63 -3.43
N LEU A 22 23.75 -7.41 -2.17
CA LEU A 22 24.46 -6.54 -1.24
C LEU A 22 25.83 -7.11 -0.88
N LYS A 23 26.79 -6.22 -0.66
CA LYS A 23 28.16 -6.53 -0.27
C LYS A 23 28.59 -5.67 0.91
N ALA A 24 29.56 -6.16 1.67
CA ALA A 24 30.27 -5.33 2.63
C ALA A 24 30.89 -4.12 1.90
N GLY A 25 30.68 -2.92 2.45
CA GLY A 25 31.08 -1.66 1.84
C GLY A 25 29.98 -0.93 1.06
N ASP A 26 28.84 -1.57 0.75
CA ASP A 26 27.69 -0.86 0.19
C ASP A 26 27.14 0.15 1.20
N VAL A 27 26.63 1.28 0.72
CA VAL A 27 26.14 2.38 1.57
C VAL A 27 24.61 2.45 1.46
N LEU A 28 23.89 2.28 2.56
CA LEU A 28 22.43 2.30 2.61
C LEU A 28 21.92 3.63 3.18
N VAL A 29 20.69 3.99 2.80
CA VAL A 29 20.01 5.20 3.28
C VAL A 29 19.10 4.89 4.46
N LEU A 30 19.25 5.66 5.55
CA LEU A 30 18.44 5.57 6.76
C LEU A 30 17.22 6.51 6.72
N SER A 31 16.28 6.31 7.64
CA SER A 31 15.04 7.10 7.73
C SER A 31 15.24 8.56 8.07
N ASN A 32 16.34 8.91 8.73
CA ASN A 32 16.74 10.28 9.02
C ASN A 32 17.53 10.93 7.85
N GLY A 33 17.73 10.22 6.74
CA GLY A 33 18.51 10.66 5.59
C GLY A 33 20.01 10.44 5.72
N GLU A 34 20.48 9.85 6.83
CA GLU A 34 21.90 9.51 7.00
C GLU A 34 22.28 8.25 6.21
N LEU A 35 23.58 8.07 6.05
CA LEU A 35 24.17 6.96 5.31
C LEU A 35 24.83 5.98 6.28
N VAL A 36 24.61 4.68 6.06
CA VAL A 36 25.24 3.61 6.83
C VAL A 36 25.95 2.63 5.91
N THR A 37 27.15 2.21 6.29
CA THR A 37 27.91 1.22 5.52
C THR A 37 27.54 -0.19 5.97
N VAL A 38 27.30 -1.09 5.01
CA VAL A 38 27.12 -2.52 5.27
C VAL A 38 28.45 -3.10 5.73
N GLU A 39 28.54 -3.52 6.99
CA GLU A 39 29.77 -4.12 7.53
C GLU A 39 29.97 -5.56 7.06
N TRP A 40 28.88 -6.35 7.00
CA TRP A 40 28.93 -7.75 6.63
C TRP A 40 27.59 -8.30 6.11
N VAL A 41 27.64 -9.35 5.28
CA VAL A 41 26.47 -10.02 4.69
C VAL A 41 26.59 -11.54 4.88
N GLN A 42 25.55 -12.16 5.45
CA GLN A 42 25.40 -13.62 5.56
C GLN A 42 24.29 -14.13 4.67
N HIS A 43 24.52 -15.26 4.00
CA HIS A 43 23.45 -16.06 3.41
C HIS A 43 23.19 -17.27 4.29
N GLU A 44 21.97 -17.39 4.81
CA GLU A 44 21.52 -18.55 5.56
C GLU A 44 20.60 -19.42 4.69
N ILE A 45 20.92 -20.71 4.59
CA ILE A 45 20.03 -21.73 4.03
C ILE A 45 19.30 -22.37 5.21
N LEU A 46 17.98 -22.25 5.23
CA LEU A 46 17.16 -22.80 6.31
C LEU A 46 16.68 -24.21 5.94
N GLU A 47 16.87 -25.17 6.84
CA GLU A 47 16.43 -26.56 6.65
C GLU A 47 14.91 -26.73 6.69
N SER A 48 14.18 -25.75 7.22
CA SER A 48 12.72 -25.75 7.28
C SER A 48 12.13 -24.36 6.94
N PRO A 49 10.90 -24.29 6.38
CA PRO A 49 10.26 -23.02 6.05
C PRO A 49 10.00 -22.18 7.30
N ILE A 50 10.42 -20.92 7.29
CA ILE A 50 10.09 -19.94 8.33
C ILE A 50 8.95 -19.01 7.89
N LYS A 51 8.21 -18.50 8.86
CA LYS A 51 7.14 -17.54 8.61
C LYS A 51 7.75 -16.15 8.39
N VAL A 52 7.55 -15.60 7.20
CA VAL A 52 7.92 -14.22 6.86
C VAL A 52 6.69 -13.32 6.88
N TYR A 53 6.87 -12.06 7.27
CA TYR A 53 5.80 -11.06 7.33
C TYR A 53 6.08 -9.98 6.30
N ASN A 54 5.05 -9.60 5.54
CA ASN A 54 5.11 -8.48 4.61
C ASN A 54 3.89 -7.58 4.83
N PHE A 55 4.09 -6.27 4.83
CA PHE A 55 3.01 -5.28 4.89
C PHE A 55 3.22 -4.23 3.79
N GLU A 56 2.12 -3.71 3.26
CA GLU A 56 2.16 -2.79 2.12
C GLU A 56 1.81 -1.37 2.60
N VAL A 57 2.67 -0.41 2.26
CA VAL A 57 2.47 1.02 2.54
C VAL A 57 1.74 1.65 1.35
N GLU A 58 0.68 2.41 1.64
CA GLU A 58 -0.09 3.13 0.62
C GLU A 58 0.76 4.24 -0.03
N ASP A 59 0.53 4.46 -1.34
CA ASP A 59 1.19 5.44 -2.22
C ASP A 59 2.67 5.25 -2.57
N PHE A 60 3.55 5.00 -1.59
CA PHE A 60 5.01 5.05 -1.82
C PHE A 60 5.69 3.70 -1.99
N HIS A 61 5.03 2.58 -1.65
CA HIS A 61 5.56 1.20 -1.79
C HIS A 61 6.95 0.95 -1.19
N THR A 62 7.36 1.83 -0.27
CA THR A 62 8.65 1.82 0.41
C THR A 62 8.44 2.02 1.90
N TYR A 63 9.30 1.41 2.71
CA TYR A 63 9.24 1.50 4.17
C TYR A 63 10.63 1.38 4.76
N PHE A 64 10.75 1.76 6.03
CA PHE A 64 11.99 1.63 6.79
C PHE A 64 11.92 0.40 7.71
N VAL A 65 12.98 -0.42 7.73
CA VAL A 65 13.03 -1.69 8.49
C VAL A 65 14.18 -1.69 9.48
N GLY A 66 13.96 -2.35 10.63
CA GLY A 66 14.95 -2.54 11.69
C GLY A 66 15.09 -1.32 12.60
N GLU A 67 15.83 -1.47 13.71
CA GLU A 67 16.05 -0.41 14.71
C GLU A 67 16.75 0.81 14.11
N ASN A 68 17.57 0.59 13.07
CA ASN A 68 18.30 1.65 12.37
C ASN A 68 17.45 2.33 11.28
N GLY A 69 16.26 1.82 10.94
CA GLY A 69 15.36 2.41 9.95
C GLY A 69 15.93 2.43 8.53
N ILE A 70 16.18 1.27 7.92
CA ILE A 70 16.78 1.14 6.57
C ILE A 70 15.72 1.20 5.46
N PHE A 71 15.96 2.00 4.41
CA PHE A 71 15.02 2.20 3.29
C PHE A 71 14.92 0.98 2.36
N VAL A 72 13.73 0.35 2.32
CA VAL A 72 13.45 -0.85 1.52
C VAL A 72 12.18 -0.71 0.67
N HIS A 73 12.07 -1.52 -0.39
CA HIS A 73 10.91 -1.54 -1.28
C HIS A 73 10.08 -2.83 -1.14
N ASN A 74 8.77 -2.75 -1.31
CA ASN A 74 7.88 -3.91 -1.26
C ASN A 74 7.84 -4.74 -2.56
N GLY A 75 8.95 -4.79 -3.31
CA GLY A 75 8.99 -5.31 -4.68
C GLY A 75 9.98 -6.46 -4.82
N CYS A 76 9.72 -7.40 -5.73
CA CYS A 76 10.67 -8.47 -6.03
C CYS A 76 11.53 -8.00 -7.21
N GLY A 77 12.79 -7.66 -6.97
CA GLY A 77 13.71 -7.25 -8.05
C GLY A 77 14.10 -8.46 -8.89
N ASP A 78 13.65 -8.47 -10.14
CA ASP A 78 14.26 -9.24 -11.22
C ASP A 78 13.97 -8.47 -12.51
N GLU A 79 15.03 -8.15 -13.24
CA GLU A 79 15.02 -7.45 -14.53
C GLU A 79 14.32 -8.28 -15.61
N ILE A 80 13.02 -8.07 -15.73
CA ILE A 80 12.23 -8.29 -16.94
C ILE A 80 11.27 -7.09 -16.93
N ALA A 81 10.97 -6.49 -18.10
CA ALA A 81 9.97 -5.42 -18.21
C ALA A 81 8.61 -5.95 -17.69
N LYS A 82 8.40 -5.86 -16.38
CA LYS A 82 7.21 -6.37 -15.68
C LYS A 82 6.13 -5.31 -15.83
N GLU A 83 4.92 -5.77 -16.16
CA GLU A 83 3.74 -4.92 -16.09
C GLU A 83 3.75 -4.14 -14.76
N PRO A 84 3.41 -2.84 -14.79
CA PRO A 84 3.44 -2.02 -13.59
C PRO A 84 2.65 -2.71 -12.48
N HIS A 85 3.25 -2.79 -11.28
CA HIS A 85 2.59 -3.39 -10.12
C HIS A 85 1.19 -2.78 -9.93
N GLY A 86 0.23 -3.52 -9.35
CA GLY A 86 -1.19 -3.12 -9.35
C GLY A 86 -1.49 -1.74 -8.74
N ASN A 87 -0.59 -1.25 -7.89
CA ASN A 87 -0.69 0.05 -7.24
C ASN A 87 0.20 1.16 -7.88
N SER A 88 0.82 0.89 -9.04
CA SER A 88 1.64 1.88 -9.77
C SER A 88 0.71 2.84 -10.48
N LYS A 89 1.05 4.13 -10.53
CA LYS A 89 0.28 5.13 -11.28
C LYS A 89 0.11 4.74 -12.75
N ASP A 90 1.08 3.99 -13.29
CA ASP A 90 1.07 3.50 -14.67
C ASP A 90 0.34 2.17 -14.84
N SER A 91 -0.20 1.58 -13.76
CA SER A 91 -0.93 0.32 -13.82
C SER A 91 -2.19 0.47 -14.66
N LYS A 92 -2.26 -0.32 -15.74
CA LYS A 92 -3.41 -0.44 -16.64
C LYS A 92 -4.42 -1.49 -16.19
N LYS A 93 -4.31 -1.95 -14.94
CA LYS A 93 -5.30 -2.85 -14.36
C LYS A 93 -6.58 -2.08 -14.13
N THR A 94 -7.69 -2.69 -14.52
CA THR A 94 -9.03 -2.18 -14.23
C THR A 94 -9.22 -1.98 -12.72
N GLN A 95 -9.75 -0.84 -12.35
CA GLN A 95 -10.00 -0.46 -10.95
C GLN A 95 -11.50 -0.28 -10.70
N HIS A 96 -11.85 -0.24 -9.42
CA HIS A 96 -13.17 0.16 -8.94
C HIS A 96 -13.03 1.06 -7.71
N GLY A 97 -14.04 1.89 -7.50
CA GLY A 97 -14.15 2.86 -6.42
C GLY A 97 -15.24 2.45 -5.43
N TYR A 98 -15.03 2.71 -4.16
CA TYR A 98 -15.96 2.36 -3.10
C TYR A 98 -16.01 3.42 -2.00
N GLU A 99 -17.08 3.36 -1.23
CA GLU A 99 -17.32 4.15 -0.03
C GLU A 99 -17.65 3.21 1.14
N ILE A 100 -17.26 3.60 2.34
CA ILE A 100 -17.59 2.93 3.59
C ILE A 100 -18.47 3.88 4.39
N TYR A 101 -19.55 3.35 4.95
CA TYR A 101 -20.57 4.09 5.67
C TYR A 101 -20.70 3.58 7.11
N ASP A 102 -21.12 4.47 8.00
CA ASP A 102 -21.68 4.12 9.30
C ASP A 102 -23.14 3.68 9.11
N SER A 103 -23.52 2.50 9.60
CA SER A 103 -24.87 1.94 9.47
C SER A 103 -25.91 2.65 10.32
N VAL A 104 -25.49 3.41 11.33
CA VAL A 104 -26.39 4.14 12.24
C VAL A 104 -26.75 5.50 11.65
N THR A 105 -25.75 6.27 11.22
CA THR A 105 -25.97 7.61 10.65
C THR A 105 -26.21 7.58 9.15
N ASN A 106 -25.88 6.48 8.49
CA ASN A 106 -25.85 6.34 7.02
C ASN A 106 -24.91 7.37 6.35
N GLU A 107 -23.93 7.86 7.09
CA GLU A 107 -22.94 8.83 6.60
C GLU A 107 -21.68 8.11 6.13
N PRO A 108 -21.05 8.61 5.04
CA PRO A 108 -19.78 8.08 4.59
C PRO A 108 -18.70 8.44 5.61
N VAL A 109 -17.89 7.43 5.97
CA VAL A 109 -16.74 7.60 6.87
C VAL A 109 -15.42 7.56 6.11
N LYS A 110 -15.41 6.95 4.92
CA LYS A 110 -14.22 6.77 4.09
C LYS A 110 -14.57 6.50 2.63
N THR A 111 -13.73 6.97 1.71
CA THR A 111 -13.70 6.49 0.32
C THR A 111 -12.38 5.77 0.01
N GLY A 112 -12.37 4.97 -1.05
CA GLY A 112 -11.21 4.19 -1.47
C GLY A 112 -11.34 3.62 -2.87
N ILE A 113 -10.20 3.21 -3.44
CA ILE A 113 -10.12 2.51 -4.73
C ILE A 113 -9.37 1.18 -4.62
N SER A 114 -9.59 0.29 -5.58
CA SER A 114 -8.94 -1.02 -5.63
C SER A 114 -8.81 -1.54 -7.05
N GLY A 115 -7.67 -2.15 -7.36
CA GLY A 115 -7.42 -2.87 -8.63
C GLY A 115 -7.62 -4.38 -8.53
N SER A 116 -8.11 -4.89 -7.40
CA SER A 116 -8.48 -6.29 -7.25
C SER A 116 -9.79 -6.58 -7.96
N VAL A 117 -9.93 -7.76 -8.56
CA VAL A 117 -11.20 -8.22 -9.14
C VAL A 117 -12.29 -8.27 -8.05
N LEU A 118 -13.48 -7.77 -8.38
CA LEU A 118 -14.67 -7.83 -7.53
C LEU A 118 -15.07 -9.28 -7.22
N ASN A 119 -15.70 -9.48 -6.08
CA ASN A 119 -16.32 -10.76 -5.72
C ASN A 119 -17.56 -11.04 -6.60
N LYS A 120 -18.06 -12.27 -6.58
CA LYS A 120 -19.28 -12.66 -7.35
C LYS A 120 -20.52 -11.86 -6.94
N ASP A 121 -20.57 -11.42 -5.68
CA ASP A 121 -21.61 -10.55 -5.11
C ASP A 121 -21.39 -9.05 -5.43
N ARG A 122 -20.41 -8.73 -6.29
CA ARG A 122 -19.99 -7.37 -6.67
C ARG A 122 -19.37 -6.56 -5.52
N THR A 123 -19.02 -7.18 -4.40
CA THR A 123 -18.31 -6.51 -3.30
C THR A 123 -16.81 -6.40 -3.55
N SER A 124 -16.18 -5.39 -2.93
CA SER A 124 -14.74 -5.15 -3.01
C SER A 124 -14.00 -5.90 -1.90
N LYS A 125 -13.07 -6.80 -2.25
CA LYS A 125 -12.21 -7.49 -1.27
C LYS A 125 -11.44 -6.52 -0.38
N ARG A 126 -10.95 -5.40 -0.93
CA ARG A 126 -10.25 -4.36 -0.16
C ARG A 126 -11.19 -3.67 0.81
N ALA A 127 -12.39 -3.29 0.35
CA ALA A 127 -13.38 -2.61 1.18
C ALA A 127 -13.86 -3.52 2.32
N ASN A 128 -14.16 -4.79 2.04
CA ASN A 128 -14.56 -5.77 3.05
C ASN A 128 -13.47 -5.94 4.12
N ARG A 129 -12.18 -5.96 3.75
CA ARG A 129 -11.08 -6.00 4.73
C ARG A 129 -11.05 -4.75 5.61
N GLN A 130 -11.26 -3.57 5.05
CA GLN A 130 -11.32 -2.32 5.81
C GLN A 130 -12.52 -2.31 6.75
N VAL A 131 -13.72 -2.65 6.26
CA VAL A 131 -14.94 -2.78 7.07
C VAL A 131 -14.75 -3.75 8.22
N ASN A 132 -14.21 -4.96 7.96
CA ASN A 132 -13.97 -5.95 9.02
C ASN A 132 -13.00 -5.43 10.09
N LYS A 133 -11.98 -4.67 9.69
CA LYS A 133 -11.05 -4.04 10.65
C LYS A 133 -11.74 -2.98 11.50
N LEU A 134 -12.59 -2.15 10.89
CA LEU A 134 -13.36 -1.11 11.58
C LEU A 134 -14.38 -1.72 12.56
N ASN A 135 -15.17 -2.69 12.09
CA ASN A 135 -16.15 -3.41 12.92
C ASN A 135 -15.47 -4.16 14.08
N LYS A 136 -14.29 -4.74 13.85
CA LYS A 136 -13.50 -5.36 14.92
C LYS A 136 -13.04 -4.34 15.97
N ALA A 137 -12.68 -3.12 15.56
CA ALA A 137 -12.27 -2.07 16.49
C ALA A 137 -13.46 -1.50 17.28
N GLU A 138 -14.64 -1.42 16.64
CA GLU A 138 -15.89 -0.99 17.27
C GLU A 138 -16.48 -2.05 18.21
N GLY A 139 -16.22 -3.33 17.94
CA GLY A 139 -16.87 -4.45 18.63
C GLY A 139 -18.29 -4.74 18.14
N SER A 140 -18.72 -4.16 17.02
CA SER A 140 -20.04 -4.34 16.42
C SER A 140 -20.01 -4.22 14.90
N ASN A 141 -21.07 -4.66 14.21
CA ASN A 141 -21.24 -4.53 12.76
C ASN A 141 -21.76 -3.13 12.38
N ARG A 142 -21.01 -2.09 12.74
CA ARG A 142 -21.37 -0.68 12.53
C ARG A 142 -21.07 -0.14 11.13
N TYR A 143 -20.14 -0.75 10.41
CA TYR A 143 -19.68 -0.25 9.12
C TYR A 143 -20.00 -1.24 8.00
N TYR A 144 -20.29 -0.69 6.83
CA TYR A 144 -20.48 -1.45 5.58
C TYR A 144 -19.90 -0.69 4.39
N ALA A 145 -19.63 -1.40 3.30
CA ALA A 145 -19.05 -0.82 2.09
C ALA A 145 -20.00 -0.93 0.89
N VAL A 146 -19.95 0.08 0.03
CA VAL A 146 -20.68 0.13 -1.24
C VAL A 146 -19.69 0.44 -2.37
N VAL A 147 -19.72 -0.36 -3.43
CA VAL A 147 -18.97 -0.06 -4.67
C VAL A 147 -19.73 1.01 -5.45
N LYS A 148 -19.07 2.12 -5.75
CA LYS A 148 -19.67 3.31 -6.36
C LYS A 148 -19.32 3.45 -7.83
N GLU A 149 -18.12 3.01 -8.23
CA GLU A 149 -17.65 3.05 -9.61
C GLU A 149 -16.93 1.76 -9.97
N THR A 150 -17.06 1.29 -11.21
CA THR A 150 -16.43 0.06 -11.70
C THR A 150 -15.80 0.28 -13.07
N ASN A 151 -14.94 -0.64 -13.50
CA ASN A 151 -14.35 -0.60 -14.85
C ASN A 151 -13.49 0.64 -15.14
N MET A 152 -12.93 1.29 -14.12
CA MET A 152 -11.99 2.39 -14.34
C MET A 152 -10.74 1.84 -15.04
N PRO A 153 -10.30 2.44 -16.16
CA PRO A 153 -9.37 1.80 -17.10
C PRO A 153 -7.95 1.66 -16.54
N ASP A 154 -7.53 2.57 -15.66
CA ASP A 154 -6.19 2.53 -15.08
C ASP A 154 -6.14 3.17 -13.68
N ARG A 155 -4.98 3.00 -13.03
CA ARG A 155 -4.75 3.52 -11.68
C ARG A 155 -4.81 5.04 -11.63
N ARG A 156 -4.34 5.74 -12.65
CA ARG A 156 -4.37 7.21 -12.71
C ARG A 156 -5.81 7.73 -12.69
N THR A 157 -6.68 7.14 -13.52
CA THR A 157 -8.11 7.46 -13.54
C THR A 157 -8.77 7.18 -12.20
N ALA A 158 -8.41 6.07 -11.55
CA ALA A 158 -8.95 5.74 -10.23
C ALA A 158 -8.49 6.70 -9.13
N LEU A 159 -7.23 7.15 -9.15
CA LEU A 159 -6.73 8.13 -8.18
C LEU A 159 -7.42 9.49 -8.36
N GLU A 160 -7.66 9.90 -9.61
CA GLU A 160 -8.43 11.11 -9.91
C GLU A 160 -9.88 10.98 -9.44
N TRP A 161 -10.51 9.83 -9.68
CA TRP A 161 -11.84 9.52 -9.14
C TRP A 161 -11.87 9.58 -7.61
N GLU A 162 -10.91 8.97 -6.92
CA GLU A 162 -10.84 8.97 -5.45
C GLU A 162 -10.71 10.40 -4.90
N ARG A 163 -9.86 11.22 -5.54
CA ARG A 163 -9.69 12.63 -5.18
C ARG A 163 -10.98 13.43 -5.37
N ASN A 164 -11.62 13.29 -6.53
CA ASN A 164 -12.87 13.99 -6.85
C ASN A 164 -14.01 13.52 -5.96
N ASN A 165 -14.09 12.24 -5.64
CA ASN A 165 -15.11 11.70 -4.76
C ASN A 165 -14.91 12.16 -3.31
N ALA A 166 -13.67 12.20 -2.83
CA ALA A 166 -13.36 12.78 -1.52
C ALA A 166 -13.79 14.26 -1.46
N MET A 167 -13.46 15.05 -2.50
CA MET A 167 -13.88 16.45 -2.58
C MET A 167 -15.40 16.60 -2.64
N ARG A 168 -16.10 15.75 -3.39
CA ARG A 168 -17.56 15.72 -3.46
C ARG A 168 -18.17 15.51 -2.07
N LEU A 169 -17.69 14.50 -1.35
CA LEU A 169 -18.16 14.17 -0.01
C LEU A 169 -17.91 15.31 0.99
N HIS A 170 -16.77 15.99 0.89
CA HIS A 170 -16.47 17.17 1.69
C HIS A 170 -17.43 18.34 1.38
N ASN A 171 -17.66 18.62 0.10
CA ASN A 171 -18.59 19.67 -0.34
C ASN A 171 -20.05 19.37 0.04
N GLU A 172 -20.40 18.10 0.19
CA GLU A 172 -21.69 17.66 0.72
C GLU A 172 -21.80 17.81 2.24
N GLY A 173 -20.72 18.20 2.92
CA GLY A 173 -20.68 18.48 4.36
C GLY A 173 -20.28 17.28 5.23
N TYR A 174 -19.78 16.18 4.63
CA TYR A 174 -19.34 15.02 5.39
C TYR A 174 -17.90 15.16 5.90
N ASP A 175 -17.68 14.79 7.17
CA ASP A 175 -16.38 14.90 7.85
C ASP A 175 -15.40 13.77 7.48
N LEU A 176 -15.90 12.63 6.99
CA LEU A 176 -15.10 11.46 6.61
C LEU A 176 -14.04 11.07 7.68
N PRO A 177 -14.42 10.82 8.95
CA PRO A 177 -13.51 10.70 10.08
C PRO A 177 -12.45 9.58 9.95
N MET A 178 -12.66 8.61 9.06
CA MET A 178 -11.75 7.49 8.83
C MET A 178 -10.90 7.64 7.56
N HIS A 179 -11.09 8.73 6.82
CA HIS A 179 -10.39 9.01 5.58
C HIS A 179 -9.11 9.81 5.85
N LYS A 180 -7.96 9.20 5.56
CA LYS A 180 -6.65 9.84 5.80
C LYS A 180 -6.14 10.59 4.57
N ARG A 181 -6.25 9.99 3.39
CA ARG A 181 -5.78 10.50 2.11
C ARG A 181 -6.58 9.88 0.96
N PRO A 182 -6.76 10.60 -0.17
CA PRO A 182 -6.44 12.02 -0.37
C PRO A 182 -7.40 12.96 0.38
N ARG A 183 -6.92 14.12 0.85
CA ARG A 183 -7.74 15.21 1.47
C ARG A 183 -7.54 16.52 0.70
N PRO A 184 -8.09 16.61 -0.52
CA PRO A 184 -7.80 17.73 -1.42
C PRO A 184 -8.34 19.10 -0.97
N TRP A 185 -9.08 19.19 0.13
CA TRP A 185 -9.49 20.44 0.78
C TRP A 185 -8.46 20.96 1.81
N GLU A 186 -7.42 20.18 2.12
CA GLU A 186 -6.31 20.59 3.00
C GLU A 186 -5.07 21.08 2.20
N ASP A 187 -5.14 21.04 0.86
CA ASP A 187 -4.06 21.42 -0.08
C ASP A 187 -3.98 22.94 -0.31
#